data_AF-A0A6M8V5K7-F1
#
_entry.id   AF-A0A6M8V5K7-F1
#
_cell.length_a   1.000
_cell.length_b   1.000
_cell.length_c   1.000
_cell.angle_alpha   90.00
_cell.angle_beta   90.00
_cell.angle_gamma   90.00
#
_symmetry.space_group_name_H-M   'P 1'
#
loop_
_entity.id
_entity.type
_entity.pdbx_description
1 polymer ?
#
loop_
_entity_poly.entity_id
_entity_poly.type
_entity_poly.pdbx_seq_one_letter_code
_entity_poly.pdbx_strand_id
1 'polypeptide(L)'
;MKRTYLIILLIISVVPSYPQSSFWPENETDKSWADYFLGISTDSLEKIILEDQLDTPPSYYKFSVLNLFYYHLDTHREFLIYNLNSEFVEPSVLHADYQYSKILIDNYIKGLLGDQLALIGLDSLAKINSDEYRQKDEAIFLLAQAGRFDYWDYVKDQYINKQNYGMWNTFYFYSQDPRFRNEVLERLIQEAESISSEEVLKVLSKANIVMTIDKSIGIEILKNRFYSTTGNLRLEYFRDLKTVDRDGTLERSIYGILNEPIDSIRKEYLPDPNRIHSYYFSEYLKPEFINFLLEQANTLDHSSVTYMLVSRYLHEYTPAIPDSITTTNDLLNNLYNYVDSVFNYTWLGDLNFSNELKNILTTAKTNLQNGDSLACRVQVQTFQDLVDNVYKDSLNTDARFVTIEGWKFLYWNAQYILDRLPKP
;
A
#
# COMPACT_ATOMS: atom_id res chain seq x y z
N MET A 1 4.84 -2.54 27.06
CA MET A 1 3.42 -2.21 26.79
C MET A 1 2.98 -2.98 25.55
N LYS A 2 1.99 -3.86 25.72
CA LYS A 2 1.52 -4.78 24.68
C LYS A 2 0.90 -3.98 23.53
N ARG A 3 1.43 -4.15 22.31
CA ARG A 3 0.86 -3.60 21.08
C ARG A 3 -0.21 -4.56 20.58
N THR A 4 -1.45 -4.09 20.59
CA THR A 4 -2.57 -4.71 19.88
C THR A 4 -2.46 -4.27 18.42
N TYR A 5 -2.11 -5.19 17.53
CA TYR A 5 -2.24 -5.00 16.09
C TYR A 5 -3.58 -5.59 15.68
N LEU A 6 -4.46 -4.78 15.07
CA LEU A 6 -5.71 -5.24 14.48
C LEU A 6 -5.82 -4.69 13.04
N ILE A 7 -5.57 -5.59 12.09
CA ILE A 7 -6.32 -5.95 10.87
C ILE A 7 -6.97 -4.79 10.07
N ILE A 8 -6.61 -4.67 8.78
CA ILE A 8 -7.48 -4.96 7.60
C ILE A 8 -6.57 -5.04 6.36
N LEU A 9 -6.44 -6.23 5.78
CA LEU A 9 -5.86 -6.46 4.45
C LEU A 9 -6.52 -7.72 3.90
N LEU A 10 -7.53 -7.54 3.04
CA LEU A 10 -8.10 -8.60 2.23
C LEU A 10 -8.73 -7.96 0.99
N ILE A 11 -7.91 -7.84 -0.06
CA ILE A 11 -8.37 -7.72 -1.45
C ILE A 11 -7.86 -8.99 -2.11
N ILE A 12 -8.74 -9.99 -2.27
CA ILE A 12 -8.45 -11.16 -3.09
C ILE A 12 -9.05 -10.91 -4.47
N SER A 13 -8.17 -10.82 -5.46
CA SER A 13 -8.48 -10.96 -6.88
C SER A 13 -8.24 -12.42 -7.30
N VAL A 14 -9.28 -13.26 -7.29
CA VAL A 14 -9.29 -14.50 -8.08
C VAL A 14 -10.72 -14.76 -8.55
N VAL A 15 -10.92 -14.73 -9.86
CA VAL A 15 -12.09 -15.30 -10.53
C VAL A 15 -11.80 -16.79 -10.79
N PRO A 16 -12.62 -17.71 -10.28
CA PRO A 16 -12.94 -18.92 -11.00
C PRO A 16 -14.45 -19.03 -11.26
N SER A 17 -14.76 -19.68 -12.37
CA SER A 17 -16.05 -19.73 -13.04
C SER A 17 -17.02 -20.80 -12.51
N TYR A 18 -18.29 -20.39 -12.34
CA TYR A 18 -19.59 -21.11 -12.17
C TYR A 18 -20.00 -21.68 -10.80
N PRO A 19 -21.30 -21.68 -10.39
CA PRO A 19 -22.54 -21.14 -11.01
C PRO A 19 -23.32 -20.09 -10.15
N GLN A 20 -24.12 -19.23 -10.82
CA GLN A 20 -24.99 -18.17 -10.25
C GLN A 20 -24.34 -17.29 -9.15
N SER A 21 -23.52 -16.32 -9.60
CA SER A 21 -22.89 -15.33 -8.74
C SER A 21 -23.90 -14.56 -7.90
N SER A 22 -23.73 -14.57 -6.58
CA SER A 22 -24.30 -13.62 -5.63
C SER A 22 -24.23 -12.19 -6.20
N PHE A 23 -25.29 -11.39 -6.01
CA PHE A 23 -25.26 -9.95 -6.34
C PHE A 23 -24.26 -9.15 -5.52
N TRP A 24 -23.78 -9.75 -4.43
CA TRP A 24 -22.97 -9.15 -3.41
C TRP A 24 -21.61 -9.84 -3.41
N PRO A 25 -20.50 -9.09 -3.25
CA PRO A 25 -19.23 -9.74 -2.96
C PRO A 25 -19.41 -10.66 -1.76
N GLU A 26 -18.84 -11.87 -1.81
CA GLU A 26 -18.71 -12.74 -0.63
C GLU A 26 -17.95 -11.94 0.43
N ASN A 27 -18.68 -11.18 1.25
CA ASN A 27 -18.11 -10.63 2.45
C ASN A 27 -17.82 -11.86 3.29
N GLU A 28 -16.55 -12.07 3.67
CA GLU A 28 -16.18 -12.81 4.87
C GLU A 28 -16.88 -12.11 6.04
N THR A 29 -18.16 -12.39 6.16
CA THR A 29 -19.05 -11.70 7.07
C THR A 29 -18.70 -12.22 8.43
N ASP A 30 -18.69 -11.32 9.40
CA ASP A 30 -18.40 -11.66 10.78
C ASP A 30 -19.36 -12.77 11.26
N LYS A 31 -18.84 -14.01 11.30
CA LYS A 31 -19.57 -15.20 11.73
C LYS A 31 -19.92 -15.13 13.22
N SER A 32 -19.37 -14.16 13.96
CA SER A 32 -19.61 -13.98 15.40
C SER A 32 -21.10 -13.94 15.75
N TRP A 33 -21.94 -13.40 14.88
CA TRP A 33 -23.39 -13.36 15.10
C TRP A 33 -24.06 -14.73 14.93
N ALA A 34 -23.59 -15.55 13.98
CA ALA A 34 -24.04 -16.93 13.82
C ALA A 34 -23.54 -17.84 14.96
N ASP A 35 -22.39 -17.49 15.55
CA ASP A 35 -21.75 -18.26 16.63
C ASP A 35 -22.59 -18.31 17.91
N TYR A 36 -23.44 -17.32 18.15
CA TYR A 36 -24.33 -17.30 19.31
C TYR A 36 -25.23 -18.55 19.38
N PHE A 37 -25.57 -19.15 18.22
CA PHE A 37 -26.47 -20.30 18.12
C PHE A 37 -25.71 -21.58 17.71
N LEU A 38 -24.38 -21.61 17.84
CA LEU A 38 -23.61 -22.84 17.66
C LEU A 38 -24.09 -23.93 18.63
N GLY A 39 -24.41 -25.11 18.07
CA GLY A 39 -24.89 -26.26 18.84
C GLY A 39 -26.40 -26.34 19.04
N ILE A 40 -27.17 -25.35 18.56
CA ILE A 40 -28.62 -25.46 18.42
C ILE A 40 -28.93 -26.38 17.22
N SER A 41 -29.94 -27.24 17.32
CA SER A 41 -30.32 -28.14 16.22
C SER A 41 -30.92 -27.36 15.06
N THR A 42 -30.67 -27.80 13.82
CA THR A 42 -31.24 -27.19 12.61
C THR A 42 -32.77 -27.15 12.66
N ASP A 43 -33.43 -28.21 13.15
CA ASP A 43 -34.89 -28.23 13.37
C ASP A 43 -35.37 -27.09 14.29
N SER A 44 -34.59 -26.74 15.31
CA SER A 44 -34.93 -25.62 16.22
C SER A 44 -34.75 -24.28 15.52
N LEU A 45 -33.72 -24.14 14.69
CA LEU A 45 -33.46 -22.93 13.91
C LEU A 45 -34.57 -22.71 12.86
N GLU A 46 -34.93 -23.75 12.12
CA GLU A 46 -36.05 -23.71 11.17
C GLU A 46 -37.36 -23.34 11.86
N LYS A 47 -37.62 -23.92 13.03
CA LYS A 47 -38.81 -23.61 13.83
C LYS A 47 -38.86 -22.14 14.23
N ILE A 48 -37.75 -21.54 14.64
CA ILE A 48 -37.68 -20.10 14.98
C ILE A 48 -38.02 -19.24 13.75
N ILE A 49 -37.55 -19.64 12.56
CA ILE A 49 -37.82 -18.91 11.31
C ILE A 49 -39.29 -19.04 10.88
N LEU A 50 -39.88 -20.23 11.03
CA LEU A 50 -41.25 -20.52 10.63
C LEU A 50 -42.30 -19.96 11.59
N GLU A 51 -42.06 -20.07 12.89
CA GLU A 51 -43.03 -19.70 13.93
C GLU A 51 -42.94 -18.23 14.35
N ASP A 52 -41.97 -17.49 13.83
CA ASP A 52 -41.67 -16.08 14.10
C ASP A 52 -42.80 -15.30 14.82
N GLN A 53 -42.64 -15.13 16.13
CA GLN A 53 -43.57 -14.37 16.97
C GLN A 53 -42.97 -13.02 17.32
N LEU A 54 -43.78 -11.95 17.26
CA LEU A 54 -43.40 -10.57 17.62
C LEU A 54 -42.83 -10.43 19.05
N ASP A 55 -43.18 -11.34 19.97
CA ASP A 55 -42.70 -11.36 21.36
C ASP A 55 -41.33 -12.05 21.54
N THR A 56 -40.79 -12.67 20.49
CA THR A 56 -39.47 -13.30 20.52
C THR A 56 -38.41 -12.22 20.37
N PRO A 57 -37.27 -12.28 21.11
CA PRO A 57 -36.22 -11.29 20.92
C PRO A 57 -35.79 -11.20 19.44
N PRO A 58 -35.81 -10.01 18.83
CA PRO A 58 -35.50 -9.78 17.41
C PRO A 58 -34.24 -10.47 16.88
N SER A 59 -33.25 -10.60 17.75
CA SER A 59 -31.97 -11.22 17.45
C SER A 59 -32.06 -12.71 17.18
N TYR A 60 -33.04 -13.43 17.73
CA TYR A 60 -33.16 -14.89 17.58
C TYR A 60 -33.48 -15.28 16.14
N TYR A 61 -34.39 -14.54 15.50
CA TYR A 61 -34.69 -14.71 14.08
C TYR A 61 -33.44 -14.49 13.25
N LYS A 62 -32.79 -13.32 13.40
CA LYS A 62 -31.55 -12.97 12.69
C LYS A 62 -30.46 -14.04 12.88
N PHE A 63 -30.20 -14.48 14.10
CA PHE A 63 -29.15 -15.47 14.39
C PHE A 63 -29.48 -16.84 13.81
N SER A 64 -30.75 -17.23 13.81
CA SER A 64 -31.17 -18.50 13.19
C SER A 64 -30.96 -18.51 11.68
N VAL A 65 -31.34 -17.42 11.01
CA VAL A 65 -31.10 -17.24 9.57
C VAL A 65 -29.61 -17.26 9.24
N LEU A 66 -28.80 -16.47 9.96
CA LEU A 66 -27.34 -16.41 9.74
C LEU A 66 -26.67 -17.76 10.02
N ASN A 67 -27.10 -18.49 11.06
CA ASN A 67 -26.52 -19.77 11.40
C ASN A 67 -26.79 -20.82 10.29
N LEU A 68 -28.04 -20.93 9.83
CA LEU A 68 -28.36 -21.81 8.70
C LEU A 68 -27.57 -21.42 7.45
N PHE A 69 -27.42 -20.12 7.17
CA PHE A 69 -26.68 -19.64 6.01
C PHE A 69 -25.16 -19.90 6.08
N TYR A 70 -24.49 -19.71 7.23
CA TYR A 70 -23.03 -19.89 7.29
C TYR A 70 -22.59 -21.32 7.59
N TYR A 71 -23.39 -22.10 8.31
CA TYR A 71 -22.99 -23.41 8.81
C TYR A 71 -23.72 -24.58 8.16
N HIS A 72 -24.88 -24.33 7.54
CA HIS A 72 -25.76 -25.39 7.04
C HIS A 72 -26.31 -25.12 5.63
N LEU A 73 -25.66 -24.24 4.86
CA LEU A 73 -26.15 -23.81 3.55
C LEU A 73 -26.35 -24.98 2.57
N ASP A 74 -25.41 -25.92 2.55
CA ASP A 74 -25.44 -27.08 1.64
C ASP A 74 -26.72 -27.91 1.77
N THR A 75 -27.31 -27.95 2.96
CA THR A 75 -28.53 -28.71 3.26
C THR A 75 -29.79 -27.84 3.40
N HIS A 76 -29.64 -26.54 3.67
CA HIS A 76 -30.77 -25.64 4.00
C HIS A 76 -30.97 -24.49 3.00
N ARG A 77 -30.24 -24.47 1.87
CA ARG A 77 -30.39 -23.44 0.83
C ARG A 77 -31.84 -23.26 0.36
N GLU A 78 -32.52 -24.36 0.02
CA GLU A 78 -33.91 -24.30 -0.46
C GLU A 78 -34.86 -23.83 0.64
N PHE A 79 -34.64 -24.26 1.89
CA PHE A 79 -35.40 -23.81 3.03
C PHE A 79 -35.31 -22.27 3.19
N LEU A 80 -34.11 -21.70 3.12
CA LEU A 80 -33.90 -20.25 3.22
C LEU A 80 -34.58 -19.50 2.06
N ILE A 81 -34.41 -19.97 0.82
CA ILE A 81 -35.05 -19.33 -0.35
C ILE A 81 -36.58 -19.34 -0.21
N TYR A 82 -37.16 -20.44 0.27
CA TYR A 82 -38.60 -20.60 0.35
C TYR A 82 -39.25 -19.87 1.53
N ASN A 83 -38.53 -19.61 2.63
CA ASN A 83 -39.14 -19.12 3.87
C ASN A 83 -38.77 -17.68 4.24
N LEU A 84 -37.76 -17.07 3.63
CA LEU A 84 -37.38 -15.66 3.87
C LEU A 84 -38.22 -14.68 3.04
N ASN A 85 -39.53 -14.63 3.27
CA ASN A 85 -40.46 -13.85 2.43
C ASN A 85 -41.09 -12.65 3.17
N SER A 86 -40.31 -11.93 3.97
CA SER A 86 -40.80 -10.69 4.58
C SER A 86 -41.27 -9.69 3.53
N GLU A 87 -42.58 -9.42 3.52
CA GLU A 87 -43.17 -8.33 2.75
C GLU A 87 -42.98 -7.00 3.48
N PHE A 88 -42.82 -5.93 2.70
CA PHE A 88 -42.83 -4.59 3.26
C PHE A 88 -44.25 -4.23 3.71
N VAL A 89 -44.46 -4.18 5.02
CA VAL A 89 -45.69 -3.66 5.64
C VAL A 89 -45.25 -2.52 6.56
N GLU A 90 -45.85 -1.34 6.39
CA GLU A 90 -45.54 -0.20 7.27
C GLU A 90 -45.85 -0.59 8.72
N PRO A 91 -44.83 -0.66 9.61
CA PRO A 91 -44.99 -1.22 10.92
C PRO A 91 -45.95 -0.43 11.80
N SER A 92 -46.61 -1.14 12.72
CA SER A 92 -47.06 -0.48 13.94
C SER A 92 -45.84 0.09 14.69
N VAL A 93 -45.94 1.33 15.18
CA VAL A 93 -44.84 2.05 15.86
C VAL A 93 -44.16 1.20 16.95
N LEU A 94 -44.92 0.35 17.64
CA LEU A 94 -44.43 -0.49 18.74
C LEU A 94 -43.40 -1.56 18.32
N HIS A 95 -43.40 -1.99 17.06
CA HIS A 95 -42.55 -3.10 16.57
C HIS A 95 -41.73 -2.76 15.32
N ALA A 96 -41.61 -1.47 14.99
CA ALA A 96 -40.97 -1.02 13.75
C ALA A 96 -39.54 -1.54 13.58
N ASP A 97 -38.70 -1.40 14.62
CA ASP A 97 -37.31 -1.86 14.57
C ASP A 97 -37.20 -3.36 14.30
N TYR A 98 -38.09 -4.17 14.89
CA TYR A 98 -38.09 -5.60 14.67
C TYR A 98 -38.42 -5.94 13.22
N GLN A 99 -39.54 -5.40 12.74
CA GLN A 99 -40.07 -5.71 11.41
C GLN A 99 -39.11 -5.25 10.32
N TYR A 100 -38.51 -4.05 10.45
CA TYR A 100 -37.49 -3.59 9.51
C TYR A 100 -36.22 -4.44 9.56
N SER A 101 -35.79 -4.88 10.74
CA SER A 101 -34.61 -5.75 10.85
C SER A 101 -34.84 -7.10 10.18
N LYS A 102 -36.06 -7.64 10.29
CA LYS A 102 -36.49 -8.87 9.62
C LYS A 102 -36.49 -8.71 8.09
N ILE A 103 -37.12 -7.66 7.57
CA ILE A 103 -37.12 -7.37 6.13
C ILE A 103 -35.68 -7.23 5.61
N LEU A 104 -34.82 -6.54 6.36
CA LEU A 104 -33.43 -6.35 5.97
C LEU A 104 -32.67 -7.68 5.88
N ILE A 105 -32.75 -8.54 6.91
CA ILE A 105 -32.02 -9.81 6.92
C ILE A 105 -32.52 -10.77 5.84
N ASP A 106 -33.83 -10.86 5.62
CA ASP A 106 -34.42 -11.72 4.59
C ASP A 106 -33.91 -11.33 3.21
N ASN A 107 -33.98 -10.05 2.87
CA ASN A 107 -33.56 -9.56 1.57
C ASN A 107 -32.04 -9.63 1.41
N TYR A 108 -31.25 -9.37 2.46
CA TYR A 108 -29.80 -9.55 2.40
C TYR A 108 -29.40 -10.99 2.06
N ILE A 109 -29.97 -11.96 2.78
CA ILE A 109 -29.64 -13.38 2.60
C ILE A 109 -30.17 -13.90 1.26
N LYS A 110 -31.38 -13.54 0.86
CA LYS A 110 -31.90 -13.87 -0.48
C LYS A 110 -31.06 -13.27 -1.60
N GLY A 111 -30.58 -12.04 -1.42
CA GLY A 111 -29.65 -11.41 -2.34
C GLY A 111 -28.34 -12.18 -2.48
N LEU A 112 -27.75 -12.64 -1.37
CA LEU A 112 -26.55 -13.51 -1.37
C LEU A 112 -26.80 -14.84 -2.07
N LEU A 113 -28.04 -15.36 -1.98
CA LEU A 113 -28.46 -16.59 -2.66
C LEU A 113 -28.84 -16.38 -4.13
N GLY A 114 -28.78 -15.15 -4.64
CA GLY A 114 -29.01 -14.80 -6.05
C GLY A 114 -30.47 -14.46 -6.41
N ASP A 115 -31.35 -14.21 -5.44
CA ASP A 115 -32.72 -13.78 -5.72
C ASP A 115 -32.78 -12.29 -6.09
N GLN A 116 -33.26 -11.98 -7.30
CA GLN A 116 -33.42 -10.62 -7.80
C GLN A 116 -34.50 -9.81 -7.05
N LEU A 117 -35.49 -10.48 -6.46
CA LEU A 117 -36.56 -9.82 -5.71
C LEU A 117 -36.04 -9.19 -4.41
N ALA A 118 -34.87 -9.62 -3.93
CA ALA A 118 -34.20 -9.02 -2.76
C ALA A 118 -33.99 -7.51 -2.92
N LEU A 119 -33.67 -7.05 -4.14
CA LEU A 119 -33.44 -5.63 -4.40
C LEU A 119 -34.72 -4.80 -4.24
N ILE A 120 -35.89 -5.38 -4.52
CA ILE A 120 -37.20 -4.71 -4.38
C ILE A 120 -37.53 -4.50 -2.90
N GLY A 121 -37.26 -5.50 -2.05
CA GLY A 121 -37.48 -5.37 -0.61
C GLY A 121 -36.54 -4.34 0.03
N LEU A 122 -35.26 -4.33 -0.37
CA LEU A 122 -34.30 -3.31 0.07
C LEU A 122 -34.69 -1.90 -0.40
N ASP A 123 -35.11 -1.74 -1.65
CA ASP A 123 -35.60 -0.46 -2.20
C ASP A 123 -36.83 0.06 -1.45
N SER A 124 -37.72 -0.86 -1.03
CA SER A 124 -38.89 -0.52 -0.20
C SER A 124 -38.48 -0.01 1.18
N LEU A 125 -37.51 -0.67 1.85
CA LEU A 125 -36.93 -0.16 3.10
C LEU A 125 -36.23 1.18 2.93
N ALA A 126 -35.48 1.37 1.84
CA ALA A 126 -34.77 2.61 1.56
C ALA A 126 -35.72 3.80 1.32
N LYS A 127 -36.97 3.55 0.92
CA LYS A 127 -38.02 4.57 0.69
C LYS A 127 -38.80 4.98 1.94
N ILE A 128 -38.51 4.40 3.11
CA ILE A 128 -39.19 4.79 4.36
C ILE A 128 -39.00 6.30 4.61
N ASN A 129 -40.11 6.99 4.88
CA ASN A 129 -40.13 8.42 5.17
C ASN A 129 -39.80 8.71 6.64
N SER A 130 -38.69 8.15 7.12
CA SER A 130 -38.10 8.43 8.42
C SER A 130 -36.59 8.26 8.31
N ASP A 131 -35.88 9.21 8.92
CA ASP A 131 -34.42 9.25 8.93
C ASP A 131 -33.84 8.70 10.24
N GLU A 132 -34.71 8.22 11.14
CA GLU A 132 -34.34 7.68 12.45
C GLU A 132 -34.03 6.18 12.40
N TYR A 133 -34.43 5.48 11.32
CA TYR A 133 -34.28 4.04 11.22
C TYR A 133 -32.97 3.63 10.56
N ARG A 134 -32.09 3.03 11.36
CA ARG A 134 -30.80 2.48 10.92
C ARG A 134 -30.94 1.46 9.78
N GLN A 135 -32.05 0.73 9.69
CA GLN A 135 -32.30 -0.25 8.63
C GLN A 135 -32.43 0.40 7.25
N LYS A 136 -32.86 1.67 7.17
CA LYS A 136 -32.86 2.44 5.92
C LYS A 136 -31.43 2.68 5.44
N ASP A 137 -30.55 3.13 6.32
CA ASP A 137 -29.13 3.36 6.04
C ASP A 137 -28.45 2.05 5.58
N GLU A 138 -28.71 0.94 6.28
CA GLU A 138 -28.19 -0.38 5.93
C GLU A 138 -28.76 -0.89 4.60
N ALA A 139 -30.05 -0.68 4.32
CA ALA A 139 -30.65 -1.05 3.04
C ALA A 139 -30.04 -0.25 1.87
N ILE A 140 -29.80 1.05 2.04
CA ILE A 140 -29.15 1.90 1.03
C ILE A 140 -27.69 1.50 0.81
N PHE A 141 -26.96 1.20 1.89
CA PHE A 141 -25.61 0.65 1.80
C PHE A 141 -25.59 -0.63 0.98
N LEU A 142 -26.51 -1.54 1.27
CA LEU A 142 -26.65 -2.76 0.50
C LEU A 142 -26.96 -2.40 -0.97
N LEU A 143 -28.03 -1.67 -1.28
CA LEU A 143 -28.34 -1.29 -2.66
C LEU A 143 -27.13 -0.73 -3.43
N ALA A 144 -26.31 0.11 -2.79
CA ALA A 144 -25.05 0.60 -3.36
C ALA A 144 -24.05 -0.53 -3.67
N GLN A 145 -23.84 -1.49 -2.77
CA GLN A 145 -23.01 -2.68 -3.02
C GLN A 145 -23.49 -3.53 -4.21
N ALA A 146 -24.79 -3.57 -4.46
CA ALA A 146 -25.37 -4.21 -5.66
C ALA A 146 -25.37 -3.30 -6.91
N GLY A 147 -24.72 -2.14 -6.86
CA GLY A 147 -24.61 -1.20 -7.97
C GLY A 147 -25.86 -0.34 -8.20
N ARG A 148 -26.75 -0.22 -7.21
CA ARG A 148 -27.92 0.68 -7.22
C ARG A 148 -27.63 1.94 -6.40
N PHE A 149 -27.48 3.07 -7.08
CA PHE A 149 -27.04 4.34 -6.50
C PHE A 149 -28.13 5.41 -6.51
N ASP A 150 -29.40 5.00 -6.42
CA ASP A 150 -30.56 5.89 -6.63
C ASP A 150 -30.83 6.84 -5.45
N TYR A 151 -30.11 6.68 -4.33
CA TYR A 151 -30.35 7.39 -3.07
C TYR A 151 -29.25 8.41 -2.73
N TRP A 152 -28.53 8.93 -3.73
CA TRP A 152 -27.41 9.85 -3.53
C TRP A 152 -27.77 11.07 -2.66
N ASP A 153 -28.89 11.74 -2.93
CA ASP A 153 -29.29 12.93 -2.19
C ASP A 153 -29.48 12.66 -0.70
N TYR A 154 -30.06 11.51 -0.36
CA TYR A 154 -30.19 11.06 1.03
C TYR A 154 -28.83 10.79 1.66
N VAL A 155 -27.97 10.03 0.98
CA VAL A 155 -26.63 9.68 1.48
C VAL A 155 -25.81 10.94 1.72
N LYS A 156 -25.86 11.88 0.78
CA LYS A 156 -25.19 13.18 0.85
C LYS A 156 -25.71 14.01 2.02
N ASP A 157 -27.02 14.14 2.20
CA ASP A 157 -27.60 14.89 3.31
C ASP A 157 -27.21 14.31 4.68
N GLN A 158 -27.32 12.99 4.83
CA GLN A 158 -26.96 12.30 6.06
C GLN A 158 -25.47 12.49 6.41
N TYR A 159 -24.59 12.30 5.44
CA TYR A 159 -23.15 12.40 5.68
C TYR A 159 -22.70 13.86 5.87
N ILE A 160 -23.10 14.77 4.98
CA ILE A 160 -22.59 16.14 4.94
C ILE A 160 -23.32 17.06 5.91
N ASN A 161 -24.65 17.07 5.87
CA ASN A 161 -25.44 18.07 6.60
C ASN A 161 -25.76 17.60 8.02
N LYS A 162 -26.16 16.33 8.18
CA LYS A 162 -26.51 15.75 9.48
C LYS A 162 -25.31 15.18 10.24
N GLN A 163 -24.14 15.10 9.58
CA GLN A 163 -22.91 14.56 10.16
C GLN A 163 -23.08 13.14 10.74
N ASN A 164 -23.96 12.33 10.13
CA ASN A 164 -24.09 10.92 10.46
C ASN A 164 -22.88 10.17 9.88
N TYR A 165 -21.77 10.18 10.63
CA TYR A 165 -20.54 9.51 10.21
C TYR A 165 -20.69 7.98 10.07
N GLY A 166 -21.78 7.39 10.58
CA GLY A 166 -22.15 6.00 10.30
C GLY A 166 -22.41 5.73 8.82
N MET A 167 -22.78 6.77 8.06
CA MET A 167 -22.97 6.71 6.60
C MET A 167 -21.69 6.79 5.79
N TRP A 168 -20.51 6.84 6.45
CA TRP A 168 -19.22 6.88 5.77
C TRP A 168 -19.10 5.77 4.72
N ASN A 169 -19.44 4.51 5.08
CA ASN A 169 -19.26 3.35 4.20
C ASN A 169 -20.08 3.51 2.92
N THR A 170 -21.32 3.96 3.07
CA THR A 170 -22.24 4.24 1.98
C THR A 170 -21.73 5.39 1.12
N PHE A 171 -21.36 6.53 1.73
CA PHE A 171 -20.82 7.68 1.01
C PHE A 171 -19.58 7.33 0.19
N TYR A 172 -18.66 6.56 0.78
CA TYR A 172 -17.50 6.01 0.09
C TYR A 172 -17.89 5.09 -1.07
N PHE A 173 -18.83 4.16 -0.88
CA PHE A 173 -19.21 3.20 -1.91
C PHE A 173 -19.80 3.87 -3.15
N TYR A 174 -20.47 5.01 -2.99
CA TYR A 174 -20.93 5.83 -4.12
C TYR A 174 -19.79 6.34 -5.01
N SER A 175 -18.55 6.44 -4.50
CA SER A 175 -17.39 6.80 -5.33
C SER A 175 -17.03 5.76 -6.39
N GLN A 176 -17.56 4.54 -6.29
CA GLN A 176 -17.37 3.49 -7.29
C GLN A 176 -18.18 3.77 -8.57
N ASP A 177 -19.19 4.64 -8.51
CA ASP A 177 -19.93 5.10 -9.67
C ASP A 177 -19.31 6.42 -10.21
N PRO A 178 -18.96 6.49 -11.52
CA PRO A 178 -18.38 7.69 -12.11
C PRO A 178 -19.21 8.97 -11.94
N ARG A 179 -20.54 8.84 -11.77
CA ARG A 179 -21.45 9.99 -11.58
C ARG A 179 -21.18 10.73 -10.27
N PHE A 180 -20.78 10.03 -9.21
CA PHE A 180 -20.61 10.60 -7.87
C PHE A 180 -19.15 10.64 -7.42
N ARG A 181 -18.26 9.92 -8.10
CA ARG A 181 -16.83 9.79 -7.75
C ARG A 181 -16.17 11.12 -7.43
N ASN A 182 -16.30 12.11 -8.31
CA ASN A 182 -15.60 13.39 -8.14
C ASN A 182 -16.12 14.16 -6.92
N GLU A 183 -17.44 14.20 -6.73
CA GLU A 183 -18.04 14.89 -5.60
C GLU A 183 -17.66 14.26 -4.25
N VAL A 184 -17.69 12.91 -4.18
CA VAL A 184 -17.23 12.17 -2.99
C VAL A 184 -15.75 12.45 -2.72
N LEU A 185 -14.91 12.37 -3.75
CA LEU A 185 -13.48 12.57 -3.65
C LEU A 185 -13.13 13.99 -3.19
N GLU A 186 -13.72 15.02 -3.80
CA GLU A 186 -13.53 16.42 -3.41
C GLU A 186 -13.88 16.65 -1.94
N ARG A 187 -15.00 16.07 -1.46
CA ARG A 187 -15.39 16.18 -0.06
C ARG A 187 -14.37 15.53 0.87
N LEU A 188 -13.90 14.33 0.53
CA LEU A 188 -12.93 13.60 1.35
C LEU A 188 -11.57 14.31 1.39
N ILE A 189 -11.15 14.93 0.28
CA ILE A 189 -9.95 15.79 0.23
C ILE A 189 -10.11 16.98 1.17
N GLN A 190 -11.22 17.73 1.07
CA GLN A 190 -11.48 18.87 1.95
C GLN A 190 -11.45 18.48 3.43
N GLU A 191 -12.05 17.34 3.78
CA GLU A 191 -12.00 16.83 5.15
C GLU A 191 -10.56 16.50 5.58
N ALA A 192 -9.78 15.81 4.74
CA ALA A 192 -8.39 15.48 5.03
C ALA A 192 -7.49 16.73 5.19
N GLU A 193 -7.74 17.75 4.38
CA GLU A 193 -7.02 19.03 4.40
C GLU A 193 -7.39 19.88 5.62
N SER A 194 -8.64 19.78 6.10
CA SER A 194 -9.12 20.52 7.27
C SER A 194 -8.56 20.01 8.60
N ILE A 195 -8.08 18.76 8.66
CA ILE A 195 -7.52 18.17 9.87
C ILE A 195 -6.17 18.83 10.20
N SER A 196 -5.94 19.13 11.49
CA SER A 196 -4.66 19.64 11.95
C SER A 196 -3.52 18.66 11.66
N SER A 197 -2.38 19.15 11.19
CA SER A 197 -1.19 18.32 10.94
C SER A 197 -0.69 17.60 12.20
N GLU A 198 -1.07 18.05 13.40
CA GLU A 198 -0.74 17.39 14.68
C GLU A 198 -1.58 16.13 14.94
N GLU A 199 -2.76 16.03 14.31
CA GLU A 199 -3.67 14.88 14.45
C GLU A 199 -3.30 13.76 13.46
N VAL A 200 -2.04 13.32 13.50
CA VAL A 200 -1.41 12.41 12.53
C VAL A 200 -2.31 11.22 12.18
N LEU A 201 -2.84 10.49 13.18
CA LEU A 201 -3.69 9.32 12.94
C LEU A 201 -4.97 9.64 12.16
N LYS A 202 -5.57 10.83 12.38
CA LYS A 202 -6.77 11.25 11.65
C LYS A 202 -6.43 11.63 10.22
N VAL A 203 -5.32 12.36 10.02
CA VAL A 203 -4.81 12.69 8.68
C VAL A 203 -4.51 11.42 7.89
N LEU A 204 -3.78 10.48 8.48
CA LEU A 204 -3.43 9.21 7.84
C LEU A 204 -4.67 8.40 7.48
N SER A 205 -5.63 8.28 8.41
CA SER A 205 -6.89 7.58 8.16
C SER A 205 -7.63 8.17 6.95
N LYS A 206 -7.77 9.50 6.88
CA LYS A 206 -8.45 10.17 5.77
C LYS A 206 -7.67 10.11 4.46
N ALA A 207 -6.35 10.28 4.50
CA ALA A 207 -5.51 10.16 3.31
C ALA A 207 -5.56 8.73 2.73
N ASN A 208 -5.52 7.71 3.58
CA ASN A 208 -5.66 6.31 3.15
C ASN A 208 -7.02 6.05 2.50
N ILE A 209 -8.10 6.61 3.05
CA ILE A 209 -9.42 6.55 2.41
C ILE A 209 -9.37 7.18 1.01
N VAL A 210 -8.81 8.38 0.89
CA VAL A 210 -8.63 9.04 -0.43
C VAL A 210 -7.81 8.16 -1.37
N MET A 211 -6.74 7.51 -0.90
CA MET A 211 -5.91 6.62 -1.72
C MET A 211 -6.67 5.42 -2.30
N THR A 212 -7.72 4.94 -1.62
CA THR A 212 -8.56 3.86 -2.17
C THR A 212 -9.41 4.30 -3.36
N ILE A 213 -9.68 5.60 -3.50
CA ILE A 213 -10.40 6.19 -4.64
C ILE A 213 -9.38 6.68 -5.69
N ASP A 214 -8.38 7.42 -5.23
CA ASP A 214 -7.30 7.98 -6.03
C ASP A 214 -5.97 7.99 -5.23
N LYS A 215 -5.13 7.00 -5.53
CA LYS A 215 -3.84 6.80 -4.87
C LYS A 215 -2.95 8.04 -4.94
N SER A 216 -2.94 8.73 -6.08
CA SER A 216 -2.03 9.85 -6.33
C SER A 216 -2.35 11.04 -5.42
N ILE A 217 -3.63 11.36 -5.27
CA ILE A 217 -4.09 12.47 -4.45
C ILE A 217 -3.86 12.19 -2.97
N GLY A 218 -4.15 10.97 -2.51
CA GLY A 218 -3.91 10.60 -1.11
C GLY A 218 -2.43 10.67 -0.73
N ILE A 219 -1.52 10.29 -1.63
CA ILE A 219 -0.07 10.49 -1.45
C ILE A 219 0.27 11.98 -1.37
N GLU A 220 -0.33 12.81 -2.23
CA GLU A 220 -0.05 14.25 -2.24
C GLU A 220 -0.49 14.94 -0.94
N ILE A 221 -1.61 14.53 -0.34
CA ILE A 221 -2.03 15.00 0.99
C ILE A 221 -0.93 14.71 2.02
N LEU A 222 -0.40 13.49 2.05
CA LEU A 222 0.67 13.14 2.99
C LEU A 222 1.98 13.87 2.70
N LYS A 223 2.34 14.04 1.42
CA LYS A 223 3.50 14.83 1.00
C LYS A 223 3.39 16.27 1.49
N ASN A 224 2.25 16.91 1.28
CA ASN A 224 2.01 18.28 1.75
C ASN A 224 2.20 18.40 3.27
N ARG A 225 1.78 17.40 4.04
CA ARG A 225 2.01 17.36 5.50
C ARG A 225 3.48 17.15 5.85
N PHE A 226 4.18 16.27 5.15
CA PHE A 226 5.63 16.08 5.32
C PHE A 226 6.40 17.40 5.09
N TYR A 227 6.16 18.07 3.96
CA TYR A 227 6.89 19.30 3.62
C TYR A 227 6.48 20.53 4.47
N SER A 228 5.28 20.53 5.07
CA SER A 228 4.80 21.66 5.90
C SER A 228 5.04 21.50 7.41
N THR A 229 5.47 20.32 7.87
CA THR A 229 5.73 20.06 9.30
C THR A 229 7.23 19.95 9.58
N THR A 230 7.62 19.81 10.86
CA THR A 230 9.01 19.66 11.32
C THR A 230 9.10 18.69 12.51
N GLY A 231 10.29 18.23 12.84
CA GLY A 231 10.53 17.36 14.00
C GLY A 231 9.80 16.03 13.92
N ASN A 232 9.25 15.57 15.04
CA ASN A 232 8.59 14.27 15.12
C ASN A 232 7.39 14.15 14.17
N LEU A 233 6.64 15.25 13.95
CA LEU A 233 5.50 15.23 13.03
C LEU A 233 5.94 14.92 11.60
N ARG A 234 6.99 15.60 11.11
CA ARG A 234 7.56 15.33 9.79
C ARG A 234 8.05 13.89 9.68
N LEU A 235 8.71 13.40 10.73
CA LEU A 235 9.24 12.04 10.76
C LEU A 235 8.14 10.98 10.69
N GLU A 236 7.01 11.18 11.35
CA GLU A 236 5.86 10.26 11.24
C GLU A 236 5.32 10.25 9.80
N TYR A 237 5.06 11.40 9.19
CA TYR A 237 4.61 11.45 7.78
C TYR A 237 5.63 10.84 6.81
N PHE A 238 6.93 11.00 7.06
CA PHE A 238 7.99 10.35 6.28
C PHE A 238 7.90 8.82 6.35
N ARG A 239 7.70 8.27 7.56
CA ARG A 239 7.58 6.82 7.78
C ARG A 239 6.36 6.25 7.06
N ASP A 240 5.23 6.95 7.09
CA ASP A 240 4.02 6.52 6.40
C ASP A 240 4.17 6.61 4.88
N LEU A 241 4.69 7.72 4.37
CA LEU A 241 4.96 7.90 2.94
C LEU A 241 5.87 6.80 2.37
N LYS A 242 6.86 6.34 3.13
CA LYS A 242 7.73 5.23 2.72
C LYS A 242 6.96 3.93 2.43
N THR A 243 5.78 3.73 3.02
CA THR A 243 4.94 2.54 2.81
C THR A 243 4.06 2.63 1.56
N VAL A 244 3.58 3.83 1.22
CA VAL A 244 2.60 4.05 0.14
C VAL A 244 3.22 4.61 -1.14
N ASP A 245 4.34 5.33 -1.02
CA ASP A 245 5.11 5.96 -2.08
C ASP A 245 6.61 5.66 -1.86
N ARG A 246 7.03 4.46 -2.23
CA ARG A 246 8.42 4.04 -1.99
C ARG A 246 9.41 4.82 -2.86
N ASP A 247 9.06 5.11 -4.10
CA ASP A 247 9.97 5.70 -5.08
C ASP A 247 10.38 7.13 -4.70
N GLY A 248 9.47 7.91 -4.10
CA GLY A 248 9.78 9.24 -3.57
C GLY A 248 10.58 9.26 -2.25
N THR A 249 10.94 8.10 -1.68
CA THR A 249 11.58 8.06 -0.34
C THR A 249 12.96 8.72 -0.36
N LEU A 250 13.75 8.53 -1.42
CA LEU A 250 15.10 9.09 -1.52
C LEU A 250 15.08 10.63 -1.47
N GLU A 251 14.21 11.24 -2.28
CA GLU A 251 14.00 12.70 -2.33
C GLU A 251 13.62 13.24 -0.95
N ARG A 252 12.69 12.56 -0.26
CA ARG A 252 12.25 12.95 1.08
C ARG A 252 13.32 12.75 2.14
N SER A 253 14.16 11.73 2.03
CA SER A 253 15.31 11.57 2.91
C SER A 253 16.29 12.73 2.76
N ILE A 254 16.63 13.11 1.52
CA ILE A 254 17.46 14.28 1.23
C ILE A 254 16.84 15.54 1.83
N TYR A 255 15.55 15.78 1.57
CA TYR A 255 14.82 16.92 2.13
C TYR A 255 14.86 16.94 3.66
N GLY A 256 14.58 15.80 4.31
CA GLY A 256 14.60 15.66 5.75
C GLY A 256 15.97 15.95 6.37
N ILE A 257 17.05 15.45 5.74
CA ILE A 257 18.42 15.71 6.19
C ILE A 257 18.76 17.21 6.11
N LEU A 258 18.37 17.87 5.02
CA LEU A 258 18.64 19.29 4.80
C LEU A 258 17.79 20.24 5.67
N ASN A 259 16.55 19.85 5.98
CA ASN A 259 15.56 20.76 6.58
C ASN A 259 15.18 20.42 8.03
N GLU A 260 15.65 19.31 8.60
CA GLU A 260 15.36 18.96 9.99
C GLU A 260 16.33 19.70 10.94
N PRO A 261 15.85 20.60 11.81
CA PRO A 261 16.72 21.30 12.76
C PRO A 261 17.23 20.41 13.89
N ILE A 262 16.50 19.37 14.28
CA ILE A 262 16.83 18.55 15.44
C ILE A 262 17.72 17.37 15.02
N ASP A 263 19.00 17.38 15.40
CA ASP A 263 19.98 16.37 14.99
C ASP A 263 19.57 14.92 15.34
N SER A 264 18.96 14.71 16.51
CA SER A 264 18.48 13.38 16.92
C SER A 264 17.34 12.84 16.07
N ILE A 265 16.61 13.71 15.37
CA ILE A 265 15.55 13.37 14.41
C ILE A 265 16.13 13.31 12.99
N ARG A 266 17.05 14.23 12.64
CA ARG A 266 17.67 14.31 11.31
C ARG A 266 18.31 12.99 10.89
N LYS A 267 18.97 12.29 11.81
CA LYS A 267 19.56 10.97 11.55
C LYS A 267 18.53 9.91 11.13
N GLU A 268 17.25 10.06 11.48
CA GLU A 268 16.20 9.07 11.20
C GLU A 268 15.77 9.07 9.73
N TYR A 269 16.17 10.09 8.95
CA TYR A 269 15.99 10.12 7.50
C TYR A 269 17.07 9.32 6.75
N LEU A 270 18.13 8.88 7.44
CA LEU A 270 19.17 8.02 6.87
C LEU A 270 18.75 6.55 6.93
N PRO A 271 19.14 5.74 5.93
CA PRO A 271 19.00 4.29 6.00
C PRO A 271 19.88 3.72 7.13
N ASP A 272 19.41 2.64 7.77
CA ASP A 272 20.19 1.92 8.78
C ASP A 272 21.41 1.26 8.12
N PRO A 273 22.66 1.61 8.51
CA PRO A 273 23.86 1.01 7.94
C PRO A 273 23.96 -0.50 8.17
N ASN A 274 23.24 -1.07 9.13
CA ASN A 274 23.22 -2.52 9.34
C ASN A 274 22.24 -3.25 8.40
N ARG A 275 21.40 -2.52 7.67
CA ARG A 275 20.36 -3.06 6.78
C ARG A 275 20.47 -2.58 5.33
N ILE A 276 21.55 -1.84 5.05
CA ILE A 276 21.93 -1.28 3.76
C ILE A 276 21.78 -2.24 2.57
N HIS A 277 22.15 -3.51 2.69
CA HIS A 277 22.04 -4.49 1.60
C HIS A 277 20.65 -5.11 1.44
N SER A 278 19.68 -4.69 2.25
CA SER A 278 18.30 -5.11 2.03
C SER A 278 17.77 -4.46 0.75
N TYR A 279 17.00 -5.23 -0.04
CA TYR A 279 16.33 -4.76 -1.25
C TYR A 279 15.59 -3.43 -1.05
N TYR A 280 15.11 -3.14 0.16
CA TYR A 280 14.42 -1.90 0.51
C TYR A 280 15.28 -0.62 0.41
N PHE A 281 16.61 -0.73 0.29
CA PHE A 281 17.53 0.41 0.34
C PHE A 281 18.42 0.59 -0.91
N SER A 282 18.14 -0.11 -2.01
CA SER A 282 18.95 -0.02 -3.24
C SER A 282 19.12 1.41 -3.78
N GLU A 283 18.09 2.25 -3.64
CA GLU A 283 18.09 3.65 -4.06
C GLU A 283 19.13 4.49 -3.31
N TYR A 284 19.40 4.17 -2.05
CA TYR A 284 20.42 4.84 -1.24
C TYR A 284 21.85 4.39 -1.58
N LEU A 285 22.00 3.43 -2.50
CA LEU A 285 23.29 2.92 -2.96
C LEU A 285 23.62 3.38 -4.38
N LYS A 286 22.92 4.41 -4.86
CA LYS A 286 23.25 5.09 -6.12
C LYS A 286 24.30 6.18 -5.90
N PRO A 287 25.17 6.46 -6.90
CA PRO A 287 26.21 7.48 -6.79
C PRO A 287 25.69 8.85 -6.34
N GLU A 288 24.52 9.27 -6.82
CA GLU A 288 23.89 10.55 -6.44
C GLU A 288 23.73 10.71 -4.93
N PHE A 289 23.18 9.69 -4.26
CA PHE A 289 22.99 9.76 -2.81
C PHE A 289 24.30 9.68 -2.03
N ILE A 290 25.26 8.89 -2.52
CA ILE A 290 26.59 8.83 -1.91
C ILE A 290 27.30 10.18 -2.02
N ASN A 291 27.20 10.85 -3.17
CA ASN A 291 27.74 12.20 -3.37
C ASN A 291 27.08 13.20 -2.42
N PHE A 292 25.74 13.17 -2.32
CA PHE A 292 25.01 13.97 -1.36
C PHE A 292 25.53 13.76 0.07
N LEU A 293 25.72 12.50 0.50
CA LEU A 293 26.25 12.20 1.83
C LEU A 293 27.69 12.68 2.05
N LEU A 294 28.54 12.63 1.04
CA LEU A 294 29.90 13.20 1.11
C LEU A 294 29.85 14.72 1.32
N GLU A 295 28.97 15.42 0.62
CA GLU A 295 28.75 16.86 0.81
C GLU A 295 28.23 17.17 2.22
N GLN A 296 27.31 16.35 2.73
CA GLN A 296 26.81 16.49 4.11
C GLN A 296 27.91 16.21 5.15
N ALA A 297 28.76 15.21 4.93
CA ALA A 297 29.87 14.90 5.83
C ALA A 297 30.84 16.10 6.00
N ASN A 298 31.01 16.92 4.97
CA ASN A 298 31.86 18.11 5.01
C ASN A 298 31.22 19.33 5.70
N THR A 299 29.89 19.32 5.91
CA THR A 299 29.14 20.49 6.40
C THR A 299 28.52 20.27 7.77
N LEU A 300 28.23 19.03 8.14
CA LEU A 300 27.68 18.68 9.44
C LEU A 300 28.72 18.85 10.56
N ASP A 301 28.25 19.19 11.76
CA ASP A 301 29.07 19.16 12.96
C ASP A 301 29.58 17.73 13.22
N HIS A 302 30.89 17.56 13.30
CA HIS A 302 31.53 16.24 13.49
C HIS A 302 31.19 15.58 14.84
N SER A 303 30.65 16.34 15.80
CA SER A 303 30.13 15.82 17.07
C SER A 303 28.67 15.36 17.02
N SER A 304 27.96 15.66 15.91
CA SER A 304 26.55 15.34 15.74
C SER A 304 26.30 13.85 15.51
N VAL A 305 25.16 13.34 15.98
CA VAL A 305 24.78 11.93 15.76
C VAL A 305 24.46 11.67 14.30
N THR A 306 23.99 12.67 13.56
CA THR A 306 23.80 12.57 12.11
C THR A 306 25.14 12.37 11.42
N TYR A 307 26.16 13.18 11.71
CA TYR A 307 27.50 13.02 11.13
C TYR A 307 28.08 11.64 11.40
N MET A 308 27.98 11.15 12.65
CA MET A 308 28.46 9.81 13.00
C MET A 308 27.80 8.72 12.14
N LEU A 309 26.49 8.85 11.89
CA LEU A 309 25.75 7.89 11.09
C LEU A 309 26.09 7.99 9.60
N VAL A 310 26.22 9.21 9.05
CA VAL A 310 26.67 9.46 7.68
C VAL A 310 28.07 8.89 7.46
N SER A 311 29.01 9.16 8.38
CA SER A 311 30.38 8.66 8.31
C SER A 311 30.42 7.14 8.33
N ARG A 312 29.63 6.52 9.21
CA ARG A 312 29.49 5.06 9.24
C ARG A 312 28.91 4.52 7.93
N TYR A 313 27.88 5.16 7.39
CA TYR A 313 27.27 4.75 6.12
C TYR A 313 28.27 4.81 4.96
N LEU A 314 28.99 5.94 4.82
CA LEU A 314 30.03 6.12 3.80
C LEU A 314 31.18 5.11 3.93
N HIS A 315 31.51 4.71 5.16
CA HIS A 315 32.49 3.67 5.41
C HIS A 315 31.98 2.27 4.99
N GLU A 316 30.76 1.91 5.38
CA GLU A 316 30.23 0.54 5.23
C GLU A 316 29.61 0.25 3.88
N TYR A 317 29.19 1.26 3.10
CA TYR A 317 28.43 0.97 1.89
C TYR A 317 29.22 0.19 0.84
N THR A 318 28.49 -0.67 0.14
CA THR A 318 28.88 -1.21 -1.17
C THR A 318 27.68 -1.06 -2.11
N PRO A 319 27.91 -0.95 -3.43
CA PRO A 319 26.82 -0.83 -4.39
C PRO A 319 25.82 -1.99 -4.26
N ALA A 320 24.53 -1.69 -4.52
CA ALA A 320 23.47 -2.68 -4.42
C ALA A 320 23.76 -3.91 -5.28
N ILE A 321 23.59 -5.10 -4.70
CA ILE A 321 23.68 -6.36 -5.45
C ILE A 321 22.55 -6.36 -6.50
N PRO A 322 22.85 -6.50 -7.79
CA PRO A 322 21.83 -6.47 -8.83
C PRO A 322 20.89 -7.68 -8.71
N ASP A 323 19.63 -7.51 -9.13
CA ASP A 323 18.67 -8.63 -9.18
C ASP A 323 19.23 -9.78 -10.03
N SER A 324 18.96 -11.00 -9.60
CA SER A 324 19.22 -12.24 -10.33
C SER A 324 18.68 -12.22 -11.78
N ILE A 325 17.57 -11.51 -12.03
CA ILE A 325 16.96 -11.44 -13.38
C ILE A 325 17.65 -10.43 -14.30
N THR A 326 18.45 -9.50 -13.77
CA THR A 326 19.15 -8.50 -14.58
C THR A 326 20.16 -9.18 -15.49
N THR A 327 20.11 -8.92 -16.79
CA THR A 327 21.02 -9.60 -17.73
C THR A 327 22.45 -9.09 -17.59
N THR A 328 23.44 -9.93 -17.89
CA THR A 328 24.86 -9.52 -17.88
C THR A 328 25.12 -8.33 -18.82
N ASN A 329 24.39 -8.24 -19.93
CA ASN A 329 24.48 -7.11 -20.86
C ASN A 329 23.99 -5.81 -20.22
N ASP A 330 22.91 -5.86 -19.43
CA ASP A 330 22.41 -4.68 -18.71
C ASP A 330 23.36 -4.28 -17.59
N LEU A 331 23.98 -5.24 -16.91
CA LEU A 331 25.02 -4.95 -15.92
C LEU A 331 26.25 -4.25 -16.54
N LEU A 332 26.68 -4.67 -17.73
CA LEU A 332 27.75 -3.99 -18.46
C LEU A 332 27.37 -2.55 -18.83
N ASN A 333 26.13 -2.32 -19.28
CA ASN A 333 25.63 -0.96 -19.55
C ASN A 333 25.58 -0.11 -18.27
N ASN A 334 25.14 -0.69 -17.16
CA ASN A 334 25.11 0.00 -15.87
C ASN A 334 26.52 0.35 -15.39
N LEU A 335 27.47 -0.58 -15.48
CA LEU A 335 28.88 -0.32 -15.13
C LEU A 335 29.48 0.77 -16.01
N TYR A 336 29.18 0.77 -17.31
CA TYR A 336 29.58 1.85 -18.22
C TYR A 336 29.04 3.21 -17.78
N ASN A 337 27.75 3.29 -17.42
CA ASN A 337 27.12 4.52 -16.91
C ASN A 337 27.68 4.93 -15.53
N TYR A 338 28.11 3.97 -14.71
CA TYR A 338 28.80 4.27 -13.46
C TYR A 338 30.17 4.91 -13.71
N VAL A 339 30.91 4.54 -14.76
CA VAL A 339 32.15 5.25 -15.13
C VAL A 339 31.89 6.74 -15.37
N ASP A 340 30.82 7.07 -16.09
CA ASP A 340 30.43 8.48 -16.32
C ASP A 340 30.03 9.18 -15.01
N SER A 341 29.27 8.49 -14.16
CA SER A 341 28.82 9.03 -12.88
C SER A 341 30.01 9.35 -11.96
N VAL A 342 30.93 8.40 -11.76
CA VAL A 342 32.10 8.61 -10.89
C VAL A 342 33.07 9.64 -11.45
N PHE A 343 33.17 9.76 -12.79
CA PHE A 343 33.92 10.84 -13.42
C PHE A 343 33.30 12.21 -13.14
N ASN A 344 31.99 12.34 -13.31
CA ASN A 344 31.27 13.60 -13.09
C ASN A 344 31.30 14.06 -11.63
N TYR A 345 31.30 13.11 -10.67
CA TYR A 345 31.50 13.42 -9.24
C TYR A 345 32.97 13.58 -8.84
N THR A 346 33.91 13.60 -9.80
CA THR A 346 35.35 13.74 -9.57
C THR A 346 35.97 12.63 -8.69
N TRP A 347 35.36 11.44 -8.70
CA TRP A 347 35.86 10.24 -8.01
C TRP A 347 36.79 9.39 -8.89
N LEU A 348 36.94 9.80 -10.14
CA LEU A 348 37.82 9.21 -11.14
C LEU A 348 38.73 10.31 -11.69
N GLY A 349 39.93 9.92 -12.10
CA GLY A 349 40.91 10.76 -12.76
C GLY A 349 40.43 11.36 -14.10
N ASP A 350 41.38 11.67 -14.96
CA ASP A 350 41.08 12.42 -16.18
C ASP A 350 40.18 11.71 -17.21
N LEU A 351 39.77 12.47 -18.23
CA LEU A 351 38.92 11.99 -19.31
C LEU A 351 39.56 10.84 -20.11
N ASN A 352 40.89 10.80 -20.21
CA ASN A 352 41.59 9.73 -20.93
C ASN A 352 41.41 8.40 -20.20
N PHE A 353 41.56 8.41 -18.88
CA PHE A 353 41.34 7.22 -18.06
C PHE A 353 39.89 6.76 -18.08
N SER A 354 38.93 7.68 -18.00
CA SER A 354 37.51 7.36 -18.18
C SER A 354 37.24 6.68 -19.53
N ASN A 355 37.78 7.21 -20.62
CA ASN A 355 37.62 6.63 -21.95
C ASN A 355 38.27 5.25 -22.08
N GLU A 356 39.44 5.05 -21.48
CA GLU A 356 40.11 3.73 -21.42
C GLU A 356 39.21 2.68 -20.77
N LEU A 357 38.67 2.98 -19.59
CA LEU A 357 37.74 2.11 -18.87
C LEU A 357 36.50 1.79 -19.71
N LYS A 358 35.89 2.79 -20.36
CA LYS A 358 34.71 2.61 -21.21
C LYS A 358 35.00 1.77 -22.47
N ASN A 359 36.19 1.88 -23.03
CA ASN A 359 36.63 1.06 -24.17
C ASN A 359 36.77 -0.43 -23.79
N ILE A 360 37.30 -0.73 -22.61
CA ILE A 360 37.38 -2.11 -22.09
C ILE A 360 35.96 -2.70 -21.95
N LEU A 361 35.03 -1.95 -21.35
CA LEU A 361 33.63 -2.39 -21.19
C LEU A 361 32.89 -2.57 -22.53
N THR A 362 33.16 -1.69 -23.50
CA THR A 362 32.61 -1.80 -24.86
C THR A 362 33.09 -3.08 -25.55
N THR A 363 34.37 -3.43 -25.37
CA THR A 363 34.95 -4.67 -25.87
C THR A 363 34.34 -5.89 -25.17
N ALA A 364 34.19 -5.85 -23.84
CA ALA A 364 33.52 -6.91 -23.08
C ALA A 364 32.10 -7.18 -23.59
N LYS A 365 31.32 -6.10 -23.79
CA LYS A 365 29.96 -6.17 -24.33
C LYS A 365 29.90 -6.75 -25.73
N THR A 366 30.83 -6.35 -26.61
CA THR A 366 30.93 -6.90 -27.97
C THR A 366 31.21 -8.40 -27.94
N ASN A 367 32.14 -8.85 -27.10
CA ASN A 367 32.43 -10.28 -26.93
C ASN A 367 31.20 -11.06 -26.44
N LEU A 368 30.48 -10.54 -25.45
CA LEU A 368 29.26 -11.15 -24.93
C LEU A 368 28.17 -11.27 -26.01
N GLN A 369 27.97 -10.21 -26.79
CA GLN A 369 26.99 -10.19 -27.89
C GLN A 369 27.34 -11.18 -29.01
N ASN A 370 28.63 -11.46 -29.21
CA ASN A 370 29.12 -12.48 -30.14
C ASN A 370 29.05 -13.91 -29.56
N GLY A 371 28.56 -14.10 -28.34
CA GLY A 371 28.47 -15.39 -27.67
C GLY A 371 29.75 -15.84 -26.96
N ASP A 372 30.79 -15.01 -26.89
CA ASP A 372 32.05 -15.31 -26.23
C ASP A 372 32.07 -14.78 -24.78
N SER A 373 31.40 -15.51 -23.90
CA SER A 373 31.32 -15.18 -22.48
C SER A 373 32.66 -15.27 -21.74
N LEU A 374 33.63 -16.05 -22.24
CA LEU A 374 34.95 -16.17 -21.63
C LEU A 374 35.81 -14.95 -21.98
N ALA A 375 35.83 -14.52 -23.24
CA ALA A 375 36.49 -13.29 -23.64
C ALA A 375 35.83 -12.06 -23.00
N CYS A 376 34.50 -12.07 -22.80
CA CYS A 376 33.83 -11.07 -21.98
C CYS A 376 34.39 -11.02 -20.56
N ARG A 377 34.52 -12.18 -19.89
CA ARG A 377 35.09 -12.27 -18.53
C ARG A 377 36.48 -11.65 -18.44
N VAL A 378 37.36 -11.98 -19.39
CA VAL A 378 38.75 -11.46 -19.41
C VAL A 378 38.77 -9.93 -19.45
N GLN A 379 37.91 -9.32 -20.27
CA GLN A 379 37.82 -7.86 -20.37
C GLN A 379 37.27 -7.24 -19.08
N VAL A 380 36.24 -7.84 -18.47
CA VAL A 380 35.71 -7.35 -17.18
C VAL A 380 36.75 -7.48 -16.06
N GLN A 381 37.55 -8.55 -16.05
CA GLN A 381 38.65 -8.71 -15.11
C GLN A 381 39.73 -7.65 -15.33
N THR A 382 40.10 -7.38 -16.59
CA THR A 382 41.07 -6.34 -16.95
C THR A 382 40.61 -4.95 -16.48
N PHE A 383 39.32 -4.65 -16.65
CA PHE A 383 38.70 -3.44 -16.11
C PHE A 383 38.84 -3.38 -14.59
N GLN A 384 38.46 -4.45 -13.89
CA GLN A 384 38.47 -4.50 -12.42
C GLN A 384 39.90 -4.34 -11.87
N ASP A 385 40.87 -5.05 -12.45
CA ASP A 385 42.27 -5.01 -12.05
C ASP A 385 42.87 -3.62 -12.27
N LEU A 386 42.54 -2.95 -13.38
CA LEU A 386 43.02 -1.61 -13.67
C LEU A 386 42.48 -0.59 -12.64
N VAL A 387 41.18 -0.65 -12.32
CA VAL A 387 40.56 0.18 -11.28
C VAL A 387 41.22 -0.06 -9.92
N ASP A 388 41.42 -1.32 -9.54
CA ASP A 388 42.01 -1.70 -8.26
C ASP A 388 43.48 -1.27 -8.14
N ASN A 389 44.25 -1.41 -9.20
CA ASN A 389 45.65 -0.99 -9.25
C ASN A 389 45.79 0.53 -9.12
N VAL A 390 44.98 1.32 -9.85
CA VAL A 390 45.03 2.78 -9.77
C VAL A 390 44.56 3.28 -8.39
N TYR A 391 43.56 2.64 -7.78
CA TYR A 391 43.14 2.96 -6.42
C TYR A 391 44.25 2.69 -5.37
N LYS A 392 44.97 1.57 -5.50
CA LYS A 392 46.04 1.16 -4.56
C LYS A 392 47.33 1.96 -4.72
N ASP A 393 47.54 2.59 -5.86
CA ASP A 393 48.74 3.37 -6.14
C ASP A 393 48.73 4.73 -5.42
N SER A 394 48.96 4.69 -4.10
CA SER A 394 48.94 5.85 -3.19
C SER A 394 50.06 6.88 -3.42
N LEU A 395 51.04 6.54 -4.25
CA LEU A 395 52.20 7.38 -4.58
C LEU A 395 52.10 7.98 -5.97
N ASN A 396 51.00 7.73 -6.71
CA ASN A 396 50.92 8.06 -8.12
C ASN A 396 51.03 9.57 -8.34
N THR A 397 51.98 9.95 -9.19
CA THR A 397 52.23 11.34 -9.61
C THR A 397 51.54 11.68 -10.93
N ASP A 398 50.82 10.72 -11.50
CA ASP A 398 50.00 10.83 -12.71
C ASP A 398 48.61 11.40 -12.40
N ALA A 399 47.94 11.99 -13.40
CA ALA A 399 46.58 12.52 -13.29
C ALA A 399 45.51 11.41 -13.12
N ARG A 400 45.93 10.14 -13.19
CA ARG A 400 45.08 8.96 -12.93
C ARG A 400 44.93 8.72 -11.44
N PHE A 401 43.70 8.82 -10.97
CA PHE A 401 43.32 8.42 -9.61
C PHE A 401 41.95 7.75 -9.61
N VAL A 402 41.65 7.05 -8.52
CA VAL A 402 40.32 6.54 -8.18
C VAL A 402 40.14 6.81 -6.69
N THR A 403 39.07 7.47 -6.26
CA THR A 403 38.78 7.62 -4.82
C THR A 403 38.22 6.32 -4.25
N ILE A 404 38.09 6.20 -2.93
CA ILE A 404 37.45 5.01 -2.33
C ILE A 404 36.02 4.82 -2.83
N GLU A 405 35.28 5.91 -3.08
CA GLU A 405 33.91 5.83 -3.60
C GLU A 405 33.87 5.38 -5.06
N GLY A 406 34.75 5.97 -5.90
CA GLY A 406 34.92 5.52 -7.27
C GLY A 406 35.29 4.03 -7.33
N TRP A 407 36.25 3.60 -6.49
CA TRP A 407 36.67 2.21 -6.41
C TRP A 407 35.52 1.30 -6.01
N LYS A 408 34.77 1.63 -4.95
CA LYS A 408 33.61 0.83 -4.50
C LYS A 408 32.60 0.63 -5.64
N PHE A 409 32.23 1.69 -6.36
CA PHE A 409 31.26 1.59 -7.45
C PHE A 409 31.79 0.76 -8.62
N LEU A 410 33.00 1.04 -9.10
CA LEU A 410 33.53 0.38 -10.29
C LEU A 410 33.94 -1.07 -10.01
N TYR A 411 34.62 -1.32 -8.89
CA TYR A 411 35.13 -2.65 -8.53
C TYR A 411 34.02 -3.65 -8.24
N TRP A 412 33.05 -3.30 -7.37
CA TRP A 412 31.98 -4.23 -6.98
C TRP A 412 31.01 -4.50 -8.13
N ASN A 413 30.65 -3.51 -8.94
CA ASN A 413 29.79 -3.76 -10.10
C ASN A 413 30.48 -4.62 -11.16
N ALA A 414 31.81 -4.50 -11.33
CA ALA A 414 32.58 -5.45 -12.13
C ALA A 414 32.56 -6.86 -11.51
N GLN A 415 32.72 -6.97 -10.19
CA GLN A 415 32.65 -8.25 -9.48
C GLN A 415 31.30 -8.96 -9.70
N TYR A 416 30.19 -8.23 -9.58
CA TYR A 416 28.85 -8.78 -9.80
C TYR A 416 28.64 -9.33 -11.22
N ILE A 417 29.34 -8.78 -12.21
CA ILE A 417 29.35 -9.30 -13.58
C ILE A 417 30.21 -10.58 -13.67
N LEU A 418 31.41 -10.55 -13.08
CA LEU A 418 32.32 -11.70 -13.05
C LEU A 418 31.70 -12.91 -12.34
N ASP A 419 30.88 -12.70 -11.32
CA ASP A 419 30.20 -13.77 -10.61
C ASP A 419 29.12 -14.47 -11.46
N ARG A 420 28.61 -13.81 -12.50
CA ARG A 420 27.60 -14.36 -13.44
C ARG A 420 28.20 -14.98 -14.71
N LEU A 421 29.44 -14.67 -15.03
CA LEU A 421 30.14 -15.20 -16.20
C LEU A 421 30.76 -16.58 -15.90
N PRO A 422 30.93 -17.45 -16.91
CA PRO A 422 31.57 -18.75 -16.73
C PRO A 422 33.01 -18.58 -16.21
N LYS A 423 33.50 -19.54 -15.44
CA LYS A 423 34.91 -19.60 -15.01
C LYS A 423 35.74 -20.38 -16.05
N PRO A 424 37.04 -20.08 -16.20
CA PRO A 424 37.95 -20.84 -17.07
C PRO A 424 38.03 -22.32 -16.71
#